data_AF-A0A2N9VUW9-F1
#
_entry.id   AF-A0A2N9VUW9-F1
#
_cell.length_a   1.000
_cell.length_b   1.000
_cell.length_c   1.000
_cell.angle_alpha   90.00
_cell.angle_beta   90.00
_cell.angle_gamma   90.00
#
_symmetry.space_group_name_H-M   'P 1'
#
loop_
_entity.id
_entity.type
_entity.pdbx_description
1 polymer ?
#
loop_
_entity_poly.entity_id
_entity_poly.type
_entity_poly.pdbx_seq_one_letter_code
_entity_poly.pdbx_strand_id
1 'polypeptide(L)' 'MDHIRFTECLAYLFWSQETLADILDCDRFLVRAWAEGGQPIPEHIAAWLETLALVHEVTGIPPGYKGKKLREEVH' A
#
# COMPACT_ATOMS: atom_id res chain seq x y z
N MET A 1 -14.94 -2.69 -5.09
CA MET A 1 -14.37 -1.82 -4.05
C MET A 1 -14.62 -0.38 -4.45
N ASP A 2 -14.96 0.51 -3.51
CA ASP A 2 -15.00 1.94 -3.79
C ASP A 2 -13.62 2.60 -3.57
N HIS A 3 -13.51 3.87 -3.96
CA HIS A 3 -12.27 4.65 -3.90
C HIS A 3 -11.81 4.98 -2.47
N ILE A 4 -12.75 5.03 -1.51
CA ILE A 4 -12.46 5.27 -0.09
C ILE A 4 -11.73 4.05 0.44
N ARG A 5 -12.31 2.87 0.26
CA ARG A 5 -11.72 1.61 0.70
C ARG A 5 -10.40 1.30 0.01
N PHE A 6 -10.26 1.70 -1.26
CA PHE A 6 -8.99 1.62 -1.99
C PHE A 6 -7.88 2.42 -1.30
N THR A 7 -8.18 3.67 -0.94
CA THR A 7 -7.23 4.55 -0.27
C THR A 7 -6.88 4.04 1.13
N GLU A 8 -7.86 3.48 1.85
CA GLU A 8 -7.62 2.81 3.14
C GLU A 8 -6.66 1.62 2.99
N CYS A 9 -6.86 0.74 2.01
CA CYS A 9 -5.97 -0.40 1.78
C CYS A 9 -4.52 0.05 1.56
N LEU A 10 -4.30 1.12 0.78
CA LEU A 10 -2.97 1.68 0.58
C LEU A 10 -2.38 2.25 1.88
N ALA A 11 -3.21 2.89 2.72
CA ALA A 11 -2.77 3.39 4.02
C ALA A 11 -2.36 2.26 4.97
N TYR A 12 -3.09 1.15 5.01
CA TYR A 12 -2.71 -0.05 5.79
C TYR A 12 -1.35 -0.60 5.36
N LEU A 13 -1.06 -0.54 4.06
CA LEU A 13 0.19 -1.04 3.48
C LEU A 13 1.34 -0.02 3.54
N PHE A 14 1.08 1.19 4.03
CA PHE A 14 2.00 2.33 3.93
C PHE A 14 2.47 2.63 2.50
N TRP A 15 1.63 2.33 1.50
CA TRP A 15 1.92 2.60 0.10
C TRP A 15 1.30 3.92 -0.35
N SER A 16 2.01 4.65 -1.20
CA SER A 16 1.42 5.77 -1.94
C SER A 16 0.77 5.28 -3.24
N GLN A 17 -0.03 6.12 -3.88
CA GLN A 17 -0.54 5.85 -5.23
C GLN A 17 0.60 5.67 -6.24
N GLU A 18 1.70 6.42 -6.09
CA GLU A 18 2.88 6.27 -6.93
C GLU A 18 3.56 4.92 -6.73
N THR A 19 3.70 4.48 -5.48
CA THR A 19 4.25 3.16 -5.15
C THR A 19 3.42 2.05 -5.79
N LEU A 20 2.09 2.15 -5.73
CA LEU A 20 1.23 1.16 -6.38
C LEU A 20 1.40 1.17 -7.90
N ALA A 21 1.46 2.35 -8.53
CA ALA A 21 1.69 2.47 -9.97
C ALA A 21 3.02 1.84 -10.38
N ASP A 22 4.09 2.08 -9.61
CA ASP A 22 5.40 1.51 -9.84
C ASP A 22 5.40 -0.03 -9.64
N ILE A 23 4.66 -0.56 -8.65
CA ILE A 23 4.51 -2.02 -8.42
C ILE A 23 3.77 -2.70 -9.57
N LEU A 24 2.73 -2.06 -10.09
CA LEU A 24 1.92 -2.57 -11.20
C LEU A 24 2.55 -2.29 -12.58
N ASP A 25 3.65 -1.53 -12.62
CA ASP A 25 4.28 -1.00 -13.83
C ASP A 25 3.25 -0.37 -14.79
N CYS A 26 2.43 0.53 -14.26
CA CYS A 26 1.31 1.14 -14.98
C CYS A 26 1.24 2.67 -14.82
N ASP A 27 0.32 3.29 -15.56
CA ASP A 27 0.16 4.74 -15.56
C ASP A 27 -0.29 5.28 -14.19
N ARG A 28 0.46 6.24 -13.64
CA ARG A 28 0.14 6.94 -12.39
C ARG A 28 -1.21 7.65 -12.45
N PHE A 29 -1.63 8.16 -13.61
CA PHE A 29 -2.93 8.80 -13.80
C PHE A 29 -4.07 7.79 -13.68
N LEU A 30 -3.88 6.54 -14.08
CA LEU A 30 -4.87 5.49 -13.90
C LEU A 30 -5.10 5.18 -12.41
N VAL A 31 -4.01 4.99 -11.66
CA VAL A 31 -4.07 4.73 -10.22
C VAL A 31 -4.70 5.92 -9.47
N ARG A 32 -4.36 7.14 -9.88
CA ARG A 32 -4.97 8.35 -9.34
C ARG A 32 -6.48 8.41 -9.62
N ALA A 33 -6.91 8.08 -10.84
CA ALA A 33 -8.32 8.04 -11.19
C ALA A 33 -9.10 7.00 -10.37
N TRP A 34 -8.49 5.88 -9.99
CA TRP A 34 -9.08 4.93 -9.04
C TRP A 34 -9.25 5.54 -7.65
N ALA A 35 -8.22 6.21 -7.13
CA ALA A 35 -8.25 6.83 -5.80
C ALA A 35 -9.24 8.01 -5.70
N GLU A 36 -9.46 8.74 -6.79
CA GLU A 36 -10.42 9.84 -6.88
C GLU A 36 -11.84 9.38 -7.27
N GLY A 37 -12.04 8.07 -7.53
CA GLY A 37 -13.32 7.52 -7.98
C GLY A 37 -13.72 7.88 -9.41
N GLY A 38 -12.80 8.45 -10.19
CA GLY A 38 -12.99 8.80 -11.60
C GLY A 38 -12.97 7.60 -12.55
N GLN A 39 -12.43 6.46 -12.10
CA GLN A 39 -12.48 5.17 -12.82
C GLN A 39 -12.76 4.03 -11.84
N PRO A 40 -13.46 2.97 -12.27
CA PRO A 40 -13.67 1.79 -11.46
C PRO A 40 -12.34 1.04 -11.24
N ILE A 41 -12.14 0.53 -10.02
CA ILE A 41 -11.01 -0.32 -9.69
C ILE A 41 -11.28 -1.74 -10.21
N PRO A 42 -10.35 -2.36 -10.98
CA PRO A 42 -10.51 -3.73 -11.44
C PRO A 42 -10.67 -4.72 -10.27
N GLU A 43 -11.57 -5.69 -10.39
CA GLU A 43 -11.91 -6.62 -9.31
C GLU A 43 -10.72 -7.43 -8.79
N HIS A 44 -9.81 -7.86 -9.69
CA HIS A 44 -8.62 -8.62 -9.30
C HIS A 44 -7.61 -7.76 -8.51
N ILE A 45 -7.45 -6.48 -8.87
CA ILE A 45 -6.63 -5.52 -8.10
C ILE A 45 -7.28 -5.29 -6.74
N ALA A 46 -8.60 -5.16 -6.72
CA ALA A 46 -9.35 -4.95 -5.50
C ALA A 46 -9.18 -6.11 -4.50
N ALA A 47 -9.37 -7.35 -4.95
CA ALA A 47 -9.20 -8.54 -4.13
C ALA A 47 -7.75 -8.70 -3.61
N TRP A 48 -6.78 -8.37 -4.46
CA TRP A 48 -5.36 -8.42 -4.09
C TRP A 48 -5.02 -7.40 -2.99
N LEU A 49 -5.44 -6.14 -3.13
CA LEU A 49 -5.18 -5.09 -2.13
C LEU A 49 -5.87 -5.39 -0.79
N GLU A 50 -7.12 -5.85 -0.80
CA GLU A 50 -7.84 -6.25 0.42
C GLU A 50 -7.12 -7.38 1.15
N THR A 51 -6.63 -8.37 0.41
CA THR A 51 -5.88 -9.50 1.00
C THR A 51 -4.61 -9.00 1.68
N LEU A 52 -3.84 -8.14 1.02
CA LEU A 52 -2.61 -7.59 1.60
C LEU A 52 -2.90 -6.72 2.82
N ALA A 53 -3.91 -5.85 2.75
CA ALA A 53 -4.30 -4.98 3.86
C ALA A 53 -4.74 -5.81 5.09
N LEU A 54 -5.56 -6.85 4.87
CA LEU A 54 -6.00 -7.77 5.92
C LEU A 54 -4.81 -8.49 6.56
N VAL A 55 -3.90 -9.04 5.75
CA VAL A 55 -2.71 -9.73 6.26
C VAL A 55 -1.88 -8.77 7.11
N HIS A 56 -1.62 -7.55 6.62
CA HIS A 56 -0.83 -6.56 7.35
C HIS A 56 -1.50 -6.15 8.67
N GLU A 57 -2.82 -5.93 8.67
CA GLU A 57 -3.59 -5.62 9.87
C GLU A 57 -3.50 -6.76 10.91
N VAL A 58 -3.64 -8.01 10.48
CA VAL A 58 -3.58 -9.19 11.36
C VAL A 58 -2.17 -9.44 11.90
N THR A 59 -1.13 -9.28 11.07
CA THR A 59 0.26 -9.52 11.50
C THR A 59 0.82 -8.39 12.36
N GLY A 60 0.33 -7.17 12.16
CA GLY A 60 0.82 -5.97 12.80
C GLY A 60 2.26 -5.61 12.40
N ILE A 61 2.78 -4.52 12.99
CA ILE A 61 4.16 -4.08 12.79
C ILE A 61 5.08 -4.87 13.72
N PRO A 62 6.16 -5.50 13.22
CA PRO A 62 7.14 -6.16 14.07
C PRO A 62 7.70 -5.23 15.16
N PRO A 63 7.66 -5.63 16.44
CA PRO A 63 8.14 -4.79 17.53
C PRO A 63 9.68 -4.73 17.57
N GLY A 64 10.20 -3.79 18.36
CA GLY A 64 11.64 -3.76 18.68
C GLY A 64 12.54 -3.06 17.64
N TYR A 65 11.98 -2.35 16.67
CA TYR A 65 12.76 -1.52 15.74
C TYR A 65 12.75 -0.03 16.08
N LYS A 66 11.77 0.43 16.86
CA LYS A 66 11.68 1.84 17.28
C LYS A 66 12.94 2.27 18.02
N GLY A 67 13.64 3.27 17.48
CA GLY A 67 14.85 3.84 18.08
C GLY A 67 16.12 2.99 17.92
N LYS A 68 16.08 1.86 17.18
CA LYS A 68 17.30 1.13 16.84
C LYS A 68 18.18 2.01 15.94
N LYS A 69 19.47 2.04 16.26
CA LYS A 69 20.51 2.69 15.46
C LYS A 69 21.41 1.62 14.89
N LEU A 70 21.87 1.82 13.66
CA LEU A 70 22.99 1.06 13.12
C LEU A 70 24.20 1.30 14.05
N ARG A 71 24.80 0.22 14.55
CA ARG A 71 26.10 0.32 15.21
C ARG A 71 27.14 0.17 14.12
N GLU A 72 27.80 1.26 13.77
CA GLU A 72 28.98 1.21 12.93
C GLU A 72 30.14 0.72 13.81
N GLU A 73 30.67 -0.47 13.52
CA GLU A 73 31.91 -0.94 14.14
C GLU A 73 33.06 -0.15 13.51
N VAL A 74 33.67 0.75 14.28
CA VAL A 74 34.87 1.47 13.87
C VAL A 74 36.02 0.47 13.84
N HIS A 75 36.50 0.14 12.64
CA HIS A 75 37.70 -0.67 12.43
C HIS A 75 38.96 0.20 12.50
#